data_AF-A0A972XCH8-F1
#
_entry.id   AF-A0A972XCH8-F1
#
_cell.length_a   1.000
_cell.length_b   1.000
_cell.length_c   1.000
_cell.angle_alpha   90.00
_cell.angle_beta   90.00
_cell.angle_gamma   90.00
#
_symmetry.space_group_name_H-M   'P 1'
#
loop_
_entity.id
_entity.type
_entity.pdbx_description
1 polymer ?
#
loop_
_entity_poly.entity_id
_entity_poly.type
_entity_poly.pdbx_seq_one_letter_code
_entity_poly.pdbx_strand_id
1 'polypeptide(L)'
;MLRDGASYVCGLDFSQDSIPYSLAAREGLRVIADLLEIKVESVHRVSKESNTFDFADGNGVSHHLEDENTAYRGVGWVLKPSGCIWVYTAEGEASVMMCGMRGYISSKIFLRN
;
A
#
# COMPACT_ATOMS: atom_id res chain seq x y z
N MET A 1 -1.25 -11.22 -2.37
CA MET A 1 0.04 -10.95 -1.66
C MET A 1 0.44 -12.05 -0.70
N LEU A 2 -0.24 -12.28 0.42
CA LEU A 2 0.15 -13.33 1.40
C LEU A 2 0.14 -14.73 0.77
N ARG A 3 -0.89 -15.05 -0.03
CA ARG A 3 -0.94 -16.31 -0.80
C ARG A 3 0.16 -16.44 -1.86
N ASP A 4 0.75 -15.31 -2.28
CA ASP A 4 1.81 -15.24 -3.28
C ASP A 4 3.20 -15.18 -2.62
N GLY A 5 3.27 -15.51 -1.32
CA GLY A 5 4.50 -15.64 -0.54
C GLY A 5 4.99 -14.38 0.16
N ALA A 6 4.15 -13.35 0.34
CA ALA A 6 4.52 -12.22 1.19
C ALA A 6 4.73 -12.69 2.63
N SER A 7 5.88 -12.35 3.21
CA SER A 7 6.20 -12.67 4.61
C SER A 7 5.49 -11.74 5.59
N TYR A 8 5.13 -10.55 5.13
CA TYR A 8 4.36 -9.56 5.89
C TYR A 8 3.64 -8.60 4.93
N VAL A 9 2.43 -8.18 5.32
CA VAL A 9 1.65 -7.17 4.61
C VAL A 9 1.21 -6.07 5.58
N CYS A 10 1.39 -4.81 5.17
CA CYS A 10 0.81 -3.65 5.84
C CYS A 10 -0.23 -2.99 4.92
N GLY A 11 -1.48 -2.95 5.37
CA GLY A 11 -2.59 -2.26 4.71
C GLY A 11 -2.89 -0.92 5.38
N LEU A 12 -2.92 0.16 4.60
CA LEU A 12 -3.25 1.50 5.07
C LEU A 12 -4.55 1.96 4.41
N ASP A 13 -5.47 2.48 5.22
CA ASP A 13 -6.67 3.17 4.74
C ASP A 13 -6.90 4.44 5.55
N PHE A 14 -7.32 5.52 4.91
CA PHE A 14 -7.64 6.76 5.61
C PHE A 14 -9.00 6.68 6.31
N SER A 15 -9.92 5.87 5.77
CA SER A 15 -11.26 5.73 6.32
C SER A 15 -11.24 4.86 7.57
N GLN A 16 -11.66 5.43 8.69
CA GLN A 16 -11.84 4.66 9.92
C GLN A 16 -12.97 3.63 9.79
N ASP A 17 -13.94 3.88 8.90
CA ASP A 17 -15.10 3.02 8.69
C ASP A 17 -14.77 1.77 7.86
N SER A 18 -13.69 1.78 7.07
CA SER A 18 -13.30 0.62 6.23
C SER A 18 -12.46 -0.43 6.99
N ILE A 19 -11.83 -0.03 8.10
CA ILE A 19 -10.97 -0.91 8.90
C ILE A 19 -11.74 -2.10 9.51
N PRO A 20 -12.95 -1.93 10.09
CA PRO A 20 -13.71 -3.07 10.61
C PRO A 20 -13.99 -4.14 9.56
N TYR A 21 -14.30 -3.75 8.31
CA TYR A 21 -14.49 -4.70 7.21
C TYR A 21 -13.22 -5.48 6.89
N SER A 22 -12.08 -4.79 6.85
CA SER A 22 -10.79 -5.41 6.56
C SER A 22 -10.34 -6.35 7.69
N LEU A 23 -10.60 -5.98 8.94
CA LEU A 23 -10.38 -6.86 10.11
C LEU A 23 -11.32 -8.06 10.09
N ALA A 24 -12.61 -7.88 9.82
CA ALA A 24 -13.56 -8.99 9.68
C ALA A 24 -13.15 -9.95 8.56
N ALA A 25 -12.66 -9.44 7.42
CA ALA A 25 -12.12 -10.26 6.34
C ALA A 25 -10.86 -11.03 6.77
N ARG A 26 -9.93 -10.40 7.52
CA ARG A 26 -8.77 -11.07 8.10
C ARG A 26 -9.18 -12.26 8.97
N GLU A 27 -10.16 -12.07 9.86
CA GLU A 27 -10.67 -13.13 10.74
C GLU A 27 -11.37 -14.24 9.94
N GLY A 28 -12.25 -13.88 9.00
CA GLY A 28 -12.96 -14.85 8.16
C GLY A 28 -12.03 -15.69 7.29
N LEU A 29 -10.92 -15.10 6.83
CA LEU A 29 -9.88 -15.78 6.07
C LEU A 29 -8.82 -16.47 6.95
N ARG A 30 -8.90 -16.32 8.28
CA ARG A 30 -7.97 -16.88 9.28
C ARG A 30 -6.51 -16.51 9.01
N VAL A 31 -6.28 -15.26 8.62
CA VAL A 31 -4.92 -14.75 8.41
C VAL A 31 -4.27 -14.50 9.77
N ILE A 32 -3.04 -15.02 9.93
CA ILE A 32 -2.25 -14.85 11.16
C ILE A 32 -1.99 -13.35 11.38
N ALA A 33 -2.27 -12.85 12.59
CA ALA A 33 -2.18 -11.43 12.92
C ALA A 33 -0.79 -10.83 12.65
N ASP A 34 0.28 -11.59 12.90
CA ASP A 34 1.65 -11.13 12.70
C ASP A 34 2.03 -10.95 11.22
N LEU A 35 1.27 -11.56 10.29
CA LEU A 35 1.51 -11.46 8.86
C LEU A 35 0.75 -10.30 8.21
N LEU A 36 -0.26 -9.73 8.89
CA LEU A 36 -1.09 -8.66 8.35
C LEU A 36 -1.40 -7.59 9.40
N GLU A 37 -0.82 -6.41 9.19
CA GLU A 37 -1.18 -5.20 9.92
C GLU A 37 -2.13 -4.35 9.07
N ILE A 38 -3.17 -3.80 9.71
CA ILE A 38 -4.14 -2.90 9.08
C ILE A 38 -4.21 -1.64 9.94
N LYS A 39 -3.99 -0.46 9.34
CA LYS A 39 -3.93 0.82 10.07
C LYS A 39 -4.83 1.87 9.43
N VAL A 40 -5.46 2.69 10.29
CA VAL A 40 -6.01 3.99 9.86
C VAL A 40 -4.85 4.95 9.68
N GLU A 41 -4.48 5.23 8.44
CA GLU A 41 -3.34 6.08 8.15
C GLU A 41 -3.43 6.68 6.75
N SER A 42 -3.02 7.94 6.63
CA SER A 42 -2.92 8.59 5.33
C SER A 42 -1.60 8.20 4.66
N VAL A 43 -1.67 7.91 3.36
CA VAL A 43 -0.48 7.70 2.53
C VAL A 43 0.45 8.91 2.49
N HIS A 44 -0.06 10.12 2.76
CA HIS A 44 0.77 11.34 2.86
C HIS A 44 1.73 11.30 4.06
N ARG A 45 1.45 10.47 5.06
CA ARG A 45 2.26 10.35 6.28
C ARG A 45 2.22 8.92 6.80
N VAL A 46 3.10 8.09 6.27
CA VAL A 46 3.24 6.69 6.70
C VAL A 46 4.21 6.58 7.88
N SER A 47 3.76 5.94 8.95
CA SER A 47 4.49 5.71 10.21
C SER A 47 5.50 4.56 10.15
N LYS A 48 5.82 4.08 8.95
CA LYS A 48 6.79 3.01 8.70
C LYS A 48 8.16 3.60 8.39
N GLU A 49 9.19 2.82 8.74
CA GLU A 49 10.57 3.18 8.46
C GLU A 49 10.83 3.22 6.95
N SER A 50 11.83 4.01 6.55
CA SER A 50 12.23 4.05 5.15
C SER A 50 12.78 2.70 4.69
N ASN A 51 12.64 2.36 3.41
CA ASN A 51 13.24 1.14 2.84
C ASN A 51 12.80 -0.16 3.54
N THR A 52 11.55 -0.21 4.01
CA THR A 52 11.00 -1.37 4.72
C THR A 52 10.46 -2.43 3.79
N PHE A 53 9.92 -2.06 2.63
CA PHE A 53 9.12 -2.95 1.79
C PHE A 53 9.68 -3.11 0.38
N ASP A 54 9.56 -4.31 -0.17
CA ASP A 54 9.99 -4.67 -1.52
C ASP A 54 8.91 -4.38 -2.57
N PHE A 55 7.66 -4.22 -2.15
CA PHE A 55 6.54 -3.98 -3.05
C PHE A 55 5.49 -3.07 -2.45
N ALA A 56 4.74 -2.38 -3.29
CA ALA A 56 3.66 -1.46 -2.98
C ALA A 56 2.51 -1.63 -3.99
N ASP A 57 1.24 -1.70 -3.56
CA ASP A 57 0.08 -1.88 -4.46
C ASP A 57 -1.05 -0.83 -4.33
N GLY A 58 -0.99 0.09 -5.30
CA GLY A 58 -1.77 1.27 -5.72
C GLY A 58 -3.16 1.08 -6.26
N ASN A 59 -4.08 0.40 -5.58
CA ASN A 59 -5.41 0.10 -6.15
C ASN A 59 -6.45 1.23 -5.98
N GLY A 60 -6.61 2.09 -7.01
CA GLY A 60 -7.82 2.91 -7.20
C GLY A 60 -8.00 4.07 -6.22
N VAL A 61 -6.92 4.74 -5.79
CA VAL A 61 -6.99 5.86 -4.82
C VAL A 61 -6.52 7.19 -5.39
N SER A 62 -5.77 7.19 -6.50
CA SER A 62 -5.18 8.41 -7.07
C SER A 62 -6.19 9.54 -7.32
N HIS A 63 -7.36 9.21 -7.85
CA HIS A 63 -8.41 10.18 -8.20
C HIS A 63 -9.13 10.83 -7.00
N HIS A 64 -8.82 10.40 -5.78
CA HIS A 64 -9.38 10.95 -4.54
C HIS A 64 -8.37 11.75 -3.71
N LEU A 65 -7.10 11.81 -4.13
CA LEU A 65 -6.07 12.50 -3.39
C LEU A 65 -6.01 13.99 -3.76
N GLU A 66 -5.94 14.85 -2.75
CA GLU A 66 -5.74 16.29 -2.93
C GLU A 66 -4.33 16.61 -3.45
N ASP A 67 -3.31 15.86 -2.99
CA ASP A 67 -1.91 16.01 -3.41
C ASP A 67 -1.26 14.64 -3.69
N GLU A 68 -1.41 14.19 -4.92
CA GLU A 68 -0.80 12.96 -5.41
C GLU A 68 0.72 12.92 -5.17
N ASN A 69 1.43 14.03 -5.39
CA ASN A 69 2.88 14.08 -5.25
C ASN A 69 3.35 13.76 -3.83
N THR A 70 2.64 14.27 -2.83
CA THR A 70 2.95 14.01 -1.42
C THR A 70 2.64 12.56 -1.05
N ALA A 71 1.52 12.01 -1.53
CA ALA A 71 1.20 10.59 -1.32
C ALA A 71 2.32 9.68 -1.85
N TYR A 72 2.83 10.03 -3.02
CA TYR A 72 3.85 9.28 -3.71
C TYR A 72 5.19 9.25 -3.00
N ARG A 73 5.57 10.39 -2.41
CA ARG A 73 6.76 10.50 -1.56
C ARG A 73 6.62 9.62 -0.33
N GLY A 74 5.42 9.52 0.24
CA GLY A 74 5.13 8.57 1.33
C GLY A 74 5.37 7.11 0.92
N VAL A 75 4.94 6.72 -0.28
CA VAL A 75 5.18 5.35 -0.80
C VAL A 75 6.66 5.10 -1.05
N GLY A 76 7.30 6.01 -1.79
CA GLY A 76 8.71 5.90 -2.13
C GLY A 76 9.62 5.93 -0.90
N TRP A 77 9.20 6.59 0.18
CA TRP A 77 9.91 6.56 1.46
C TRP A 77 9.98 5.14 2.02
N VAL A 78 8.85 4.42 2.07
CA VAL A 78 8.78 3.10 2.70
C VAL A 78 9.28 1.96 1.80
N LEU A 79 9.37 2.18 0.49
CA LEU A 79 9.93 1.21 -0.45
C LEU A 79 11.46 1.16 -0.37
N LYS A 80 12.01 -0.06 -0.49
CA LYS A 80 13.45 -0.28 -0.67
C LYS A 80 13.91 0.30 -2.00
N PRO A 81 15.22 0.57 -2.19
CA PRO A 81 15.73 1.13 -3.44
C PRO A 81 15.47 0.23 -4.66
N SER A 82 15.38 -1.09 -4.47
CA SER A 82 15.00 -2.07 -5.51
C SER A 82 13.51 -2.42 -5.50
N GLY A 83 12.73 -1.82 -4.61
CA GLY A 83 11.32 -2.09 -4.46
C GLY A 83 10.53 -1.62 -5.67
N CYS A 84 9.36 -2.23 -5.86
CA CYS A 84 8.45 -1.86 -6.93
C CYS A 84 7.13 -1.35 -6.38
N ILE A 85 6.48 -0.49 -7.14
CA ILE A 85 5.07 -0.14 -6.94
C ILE A 85 4.28 -0.63 -8.15
N TRP A 86 3.08 -1.09 -7.89
CA TRP A 86 2.06 -1.34 -8.89
C TRP A 86 0.93 -0.37 -8.66
N VAL A 87 0.52 0.39 -9.68
CA VAL A 87 -0.57 1.37 -9.54
C VAL A 87 -1.62 1.16 -10.61
N TYR A 88 -2.87 1.23 -10.18
CA TYR A 88 -4.05 1.28 -11.03
C TYR A 88 -4.61 2.70 -11.01
N THR A 89 -4.57 3.37 -12.16
CA THR A 89 -5.21 4.68 -12.37
C THR A 89 -6.64 4.51 -12.87
N ALA A 90 -7.46 5.55 -12.73
CA ALA A 90 -8.93 5.56 -12.90
C ALA A 90 -9.52 4.57 -13.94
N GLU A 91 -10.60 3.91 -13.53
CA GLU A 91 -11.47 3.03 -14.34
C GLU A 91 -10.85 1.75 -14.92
N GLY A 92 -9.66 1.33 -14.47
CA GLY A 92 -9.11 0.02 -14.83
C GLY A 92 -8.61 -0.09 -16.27
N GLU A 93 -8.46 1.04 -16.96
CA GLU A 93 -7.98 1.06 -18.35
C GLU A 93 -6.46 0.84 -18.44
N ALA A 94 -5.71 1.15 -17.39
CA ALA A 94 -4.25 0.97 -17.38
C ALA A 94 -3.70 0.66 -15.98
N SER A 95 -2.69 -0.21 -15.96
CA SER A 95 -1.86 -0.51 -14.80
C SER A 95 -0.40 -0.21 -15.12
N VAL A 96 0.31 0.43 -14.20
CA VAL A 96 1.74 0.72 -14.35
C VAL A 96 2.51 0.06 -13.21
N MET A 97 3.54 -0.70 -13.58
CA MET A 97 4.54 -1.22 -12.65
C MET A 97 5.82 -0.42 -12.76
N MET A 98 6.37 0.02 -11.64
CA MET A 98 7.63 0.74 -11.59
C MET A 98 8.53 0.12 -10.55
N CYS A 99 9.79 -0.13 -10.91
CA CYS A 99 10.80 -0.68 -10.02
C CYS A 99 12.00 0.26 -9.92
N GLY A 100 12.64 0.31 -8.76
CA GLY A 100 13.90 1.05 -8.61
C GLY A 100 13.74 2.56 -8.35
N MET A 101 12.61 3.00 -7.82
CA MET A 101 12.28 4.43 -7.78
C MET A 101 13.02 5.22 -6.69
N ARG A 102 13.65 6.33 -7.09
CA ARG A 102 13.81 7.55 -6.27
C ARG A 102 12.83 8.62 -6.75
N GLY A 103 11.55 8.47 -6.40
CA GLY A 103 10.53 9.50 -6.62
C GLY A 103 9.24 9.01 -7.27
N TYR A 104 8.13 9.65 -6.83
CA TYR A 104 6.77 9.80 -7.38
C TYR A 104 6.04 8.56 -7.97
N ILE A 105 4.99 7.96 -7.33
CA ILE A 105 3.69 7.43 -7.88
C ILE A 105 2.71 6.77 -6.83
N SER A 106 1.40 6.51 -7.18
CA SER A 106 0.11 6.50 -6.41
C SER A 106 -0.38 5.36 -5.52
N SER A 107 -1.43 5.67 -4.75
CA SER A 107 -1.90 5.04 -3.52
C SER A 107 -3.08 4.05 -3.66
N LYS A 108 -3.56 3.60 -2.48
CA LYS A 108 -3.65 2.23 -1.94
C LYS A 108 -2.31 1.52 -2.00
N ILE A 109 -1.86 0.92 -0.92
CA ILE A 109 -0.54 0.29 -0.96
C ILE A 109 -0.58 -0.90 -0.05
N PHE A 110 -0.62 -2.08 -0.65
CA PHE A 110 -0.22 -3.27 0.08
C PHE A 110 1.29 -3.38 -0.02
N LEU A 111 1.92 -3.27 1.14
CA LEU A 111 3.36 -3.27 1.24
C LEU A 111 3.86 -4.68 1.59
N ARG A 112 4.82 -5.26 0.85
CA ARG A 112 5.33 -6.64 1.05
C ARG A 112 6.79 -6.67 1.50
N ASN A 113 7.13 -7.55 2.45
CA ASN A 113 8.47 -8.11 2.65
C ASN A 113 8.53 -9.56 2.15
#